data_AF-A0A4V2T4H2-F1
#
_entry.id   AF-A0A4V2T4H2-F1
#
_cell.length_a   1.000
_cell.length_b   1.000
_cell.length_c   1.000
_cell.angle_alpha   90.00
_cell.angle_beta   90.00
_cell.angle_gamma   90.00
#
_symmetry.space_group_name_H-M   'P 1'
#
loop_
_entity.id
_entity.type
_entity.pdbx_description
1 polymer ?
#
loop_
_entity_poly.entity_id
_entity_poly.type
_entity_poly.pdbx_seq_one_letter_code
_entity_poly.pdbx_strand_id
1 'polypeptide(L)'
;MRRFYIILVIISLMLQLGGCSFRQNTSNNVEEINNEKTNLYPAFVYEKDIKKWGFINKSGEFVIKPHFDGVGDFNRDEMAIIWNNDKYGVIDIYGDYIVKPLYNYIVDIYEGTIVAQNKENSYVFINKEGKIILENKGVIGAFSEGLALFSDSENWENMRYGYVDILGKVAIAPQYLSVTSFNNGKALVKVDANSFAIIDNKGNLLSKIDEDIIGEISEEILIYRDSNTHNEGYMTLEGKKITDAEFVDARPFENGVAQVTIFSGSESYLSGLINKNGKYIIKPMYGNIQKISDDLYAVSESKNYIFYIWDEFIPKAIMNKNGKLLSDYKYFKFGNITENLKYISDGVFTYIVDNKYKEVKKFAKLSGIGDIIAYNDVFKISLDDELIYLSNEGETIWNSEYKYTLTNGAYITKEKYRPNRYELTYYPKVTGLLDNVRESQISKKLKNIFVISKEGHDNNEIDYYELIEKRFEVNEFKKLITIIENGYYYGIGGAHGIRWIRSFPMNLETGTIYTLDSLFKSNINYKARLEKMIKRQMQEQNKKDHIYFDDSEPKISDEQFFLLTKKGLEIRFQAYEIGPYAIGMPSFTIPYKEIEDIINIEGELWRLID
;
A
#
# COMPACT_ATOMS: atom_id res chain seq x y z
N MET A 1 20.28 -33.82 5.60
CA MET A 1 20.00 -33.02 4.38
C MET A 1 18.65 -33.32 3.70
N ARG A 2 17.63 -33.83 4.42
CA ARG A 2 16.22 -33.88 4.01
C ARG A 2 15.38 -33.81 5.29
N ARG A 3 15.30 -32.61 5.89
CA ARG A 3 14.44 -32.27 7.06
C ARG A 3 14.41 -30.77 7.41
N PHE A 4 15.04 -29.89 6.61
CA PHE A 4 15.05 -28.44 6.81
C PHE A 4 14.35 -27.63 5.69
N TYR A 5 13.76 -28.29 4.69
CA TYR A 5 13.09 -27.63 3.55
C TYR A 5 11.56 -27.55 3.64
N ILE A 6 10.95 -27.99 4.75
CA ILE A 6 9.48 -27.92 4.96
C ILE A 6 9.07 -26.70 5.82
N ILE A 7 10.02 -26.00 6.45
CA ILE A 7 9.74 -24.86 7.34
C ILE A 7 9.72 -23.51 6.59
N LEU A 8 10.26 -23.44 5.36
CA LEU A 8 10.31 -22.20 4.56
C LEU A 8 9.19 -22.05 3.52
N VAL A 9 8.39 -23.09 3.26
CA VAL A 9 7.23 -23.04 2.34
C VAL A 9 5.90 -22.76 3.07
N ILE A 10 5.87 -22.88 4.40
CA ILE A 10 4.64 -22.66 5.20
C ILE A 10 4.54 -21.21 5.73
N ILE A 11 5.65 -20.47 5.79
CA ILE A 11 5.64 -19.06 6.20
C ILE A 11 5.12 -18.13 5.08
N SER A 12 5.20 -18.55 3.80
CA SER A 12 4.59 -17.77 2.69
C SER A 12 3.10 -18.08 2.46
N LEU A 13 2.55 -19.14 3.05
CA LEU A 13 1.10 -19.45 3.01
C LEU A 13 0.32 -18.84 4.18
N MET A 14 0.96 -18.52 5.31
CA MET A 14 0.30 -17.78 6.41
C MET A 14 0.26 -16.26 6.20
N LEU A 15 1.06 -15.72 5.27
CA LEU A 15 0.95 -14.32 4.84
C LEU A 15 -0.13 -14.10 3.75
N GLN A 16 -0.82 -15.15 3.30
CA GLN A 16 -2.00 -15.04 2.43
C GLN A 16 -3.34 -15.21 3.16
N LEU A 17 -3.33 -15.46 4.48
CA LEU A 17 -4.55 -15.54 5.31
C LEU A 17 -4.55 -14.57 6.51
N GLY A 18 -3.58 -13.65 6.55
CA GLY A 18 -3.49 -12.58 7.54
C GLY A 18 -3.18 -11.22 6.91
N GLY A 19 -3.55 -11.04 5.63
CA GLY A 19 -3.56 -9.71 5.05
C GLY A 19 -4.59 -8.87 5.82
N CYS A 20 -4.14 -7.79 6.45
CA CYS A 20 -4.98 -6.60 6.58
C CYS A 20 -5.48 -6.27 5.17
N SER A 21 -6.61 -6.83 4.77
CA SER A 21 -7.43 -6.28 3.72
C SER A 21 -7.96 -4.97 4.28
N PHE A 22 -7.16 -3.91 4.09
CA PHE A 22 -7.74 -2.59 3.95
C PHE A 22 -8.80 -2.76 2.85
N ARG A 23 -10.05 -2.69 3.26
CA ARG A 23 -11.23 -2.90 2.43
C ARG A 23 -11.07 -2.06 1.15
N GLN A 24 -10.71 -2.69 0.04
CA GLN A 24 -11.17 -2.19 -1.25
C GLN A 24 -12.68 -2.42 -1.22
N ASN A 25 -13.43 -1.32 -1.13
CA ASN A 25 -14.88 -1.32 -1.25
C ASN A 25 -15.26 -1.97 -2.59
N THR A 26 -15.50 -3.28 -2.58
CA THR A 26 -16.31 -3.93 -3.59
C THR A 26 -17.75 -3.52 -3.33
N SER A 27 -18.39 -3.10 -4.41
CA SER A 27 -19.73 -2.55 -4.46
C SER A 27 -20.76 -3.55 -3.95
N ASN A 28 -21.18 -3.38 -2.70
CA ASN A 28 -22.50 -3.78 -2.25
C ASN A 28 -23.14 -2.54 -1.65
N ASN A 29 -24.39 -2.28 -2.05
CA ASN A 29 -25.23 -1.16 -1.64
C ASN A 29 -25.21 -0.97 -0.13
N VAL A 30 -24.30 -0.13 0.36
CA VAL A 30 -24.40 0.46 1.67
C VAL A 30 -25.10 1.78 1.44
N GLU A 31 -26.36 1.88 1.85
CA GLU A 31 -27.02 3.18 1.99
C GLU A 31 -26.06 4.13 2.73
N GLU A 32 -25.67 5.20 2.03
CA GLU A 32 -24.97 6.35 2.60
C GLU A 32 -25.85 6.94 3.69
N ILE A 33 -25.56 6.61 4.95
CA ILE A 33 -26.23 7.24 6.09
C ILE A 33 -25.46 8.51 6.41
N ASN A 34 -26.02 9.64 5.96
CA ASN A 34 -25.72 10.98 6.46
C ASN A 34 -26.00 11.02 7.97
N ASN A 35 -24.97 10.82 8.79
CA ASN A 35 -25.03 11.15 10.22
C ASN A 35 -24.35 12.51 10.42
N GLU A 36 -25.14 13.58 10.55
CA GLU A 36 -24.65 14.97 10.61
C GLU A 36 -23.68 15.24 11.80
N LYS A 37 -23.55 14.31 12.75
CA LYS A 37 -22.73 14.46 13.97
C LYS A 37 -21.24 14.11 13.80
N THR A 38 -20.85 13.23 12.87
CA THR A 38 -19.45 12.78 12.70
C THR A 38 -18.81 13.37 11.44
N ASN A 39 -18.55 14.66 11.48
CA ASN A 39 -17.88 15.41 10.40
C ASN A 39 -16.39 15.61 10.68
N LEU A 40 -15.71 14.53 11.11
CA LEU A 40 -14.29 14.54 11.42
C LEU A 40 -13.54 13.64 10.45
N TYR A 41 -12.52 14.20 9.80
CA TYR A 41 -11.76 13.53 8.74
C TYR A 41 -10.30 13.38 9.17
N PRO A 42 -9.70 12.18 9.06
CA PRO A 42 -8.28 12.00 9.34
C PRO A 42 -7.40 12.92 8.49
N ALA A 43 -6.52 13.67 9.14
CA ALA A 43 -5.55 14.53 8.48
C ALA A 43 -4.24 14.53 9.26
N PHE A 44 -3.15 14.92 8.61
CA PHE A 44 -1.83 14.87 9.21
C PHE A 44 -0.98 16.10 8.89
N VAL A 45 -0.02 16.35 9.75
CA VAL A 45 1.07 17.31 9.53
C VAL A 45 2.41 16.59 9.63
N TYR A 46 3.45 17.17 9.04
CA TYR A 46 4.81 16.67 9.20
C TYR A 46 5.52 17.40 10.35
N GLU A 47 6.07 16.64 11.29
CA GLU A 47 7.00 17.10 12.32
C GLU A 47 8.37 16.46 12.05
N LYS A 48 9.29 17.22 11.44
CA LYS A 48 10.63 16.73 11.05
C LYS A 48 10.58 15.38 10.31
N ASP A 49 9.81 15.33 9.23
CA ASP A 49 9.56 14.16 8.39
C ASP A 49 8.69 13.05 8.99
N ILE A 50 8.22 13.21 10.24
CA ILE A 50 7.28 12.26 10.87
C ILE A 50 5.85 12.77 10.70
N LYS A 51 4.96 11.94 10.15
CA LYS A 51 3.53 12.25 10.11
C LYS A 51 2.94 12.17 11.52
N LYS A 52 2.28 13.24 11.93
CA LYS A 52 1.42 13.24 13.11
C LYS A 52 -0.01 13.43 12.67
N TRP A 53 -0.88 12.55 13.14
CA TRP A 53 -2.27 12.48 12.74
C TRP A 53 -3.20 13.08 13.78
N GLY A 54 -4.26 13.71 13.29
CA GLY A 54 -5.39 14.25 14.03
C GLY A 54 -6.63 14.22 13.13
N PHE A 55 -7.63 15.04 13.46
CA PHE A 55 -8.89 15.07 12.72
C PHE A 55 -9.34 16.51 12.44
N ILE A 56 -9.71 16.77 11.19
CA ILE A 56 -10.22 18.07 10.72
C ILE A 56 -11.74 18.06 10.58
N ASN A 57 -12.36 19.24 10.68
CA ASN A 57 -13.76 19.45 10.31
C ASN A 57 -13.92 19.75 8.80
N LYS A 58 -15.15 20.01 8.33
CA LYS A 58 -15.47 20.39 6.95
C LYS A 58 -14.90 21.73 6.49
N SER A 59 -14.45 22.55 7.42
CA SER A 59 -13.75 23.80 7.13
C SER A 59 -12.23 23.59 7.01
N GLY A 60 -11.74 22.36 7.16
CA GLY A 60 -10.32 22.03 7.10
C GLY A 60 -9.55 22.31 8.40
N GLU A 61 -10.24 22.63 9.48
CA GLU A 61 -9.62 22.99 10.77
C GLU A 61 -9.48 21.76 11.68
N PHE A 62 -8.32 21.59 12.32
CA PHE A 62 -8.11 20.51 13.27
C PHE A 62 -8.96 20.69 14.53
N VAL A 63 -9.91 19.77 14.74
CA VAL A 63 -10.70 19.65 15.97
C VAL A 63 -9.94 18.80 16.99
N ILE A 64 -9.40 17.67 16.55
CA ILE A 64 -8.46 16.85 17.32
C ILE A 64 -7.07 17.13 16.76
N LYS A 65 -6.21 17.75 17.58
CA LYS A 65 -4.89 18.19 17.13
C LYS A 65 -4.00 17.00 16.75
N PRO A 66 -3.13 17.17 15.74
CA PRO A 66 -2.16 16.15 15.38
C PRO A 66 -1.24 15.78 16.54
N HIS A 67 -1.29 14.53 16.97
CA HIS A 67 -0.33 13.98 17.93
C HIS A 67 -0.23 12.45 17.89
N PHE A 68 -1.11 11.77 17.14
CA PHE A 68 -1.09 10.33 16.98
C PHE A 68 -0.05 9.90 15.96
N ASP A 69 0.55 8.73 16.12
CA ASP A 69 1.40 8.12 15.09
C ASP A 69 0.54 7.63 13.89
N GLY A 70 -0.71 7.27 14.15
CA GLY A 70 -1.74 7.27 13.13
C GLY A 70 -3.14 6.94 13.65
N VAL A 71 -4.10 7.03 12.73
CA VAL A 71 -5.53 6.95 13.02
C VAL A 71 -6.27 6.20 11.91
N GLY A 72 -7.35 5.52 12.29
CA GLY A 72 -8.39 5.04 11.40
C GLY A 72 -9.50 6.06 11.22
N ASP A 73 -10.45 5.74 10.34
CA ASP A 73 -11.64 6.54 10.10
C ASP A 73 -12.64 6.43 11.26
N PHE A 74 -13.46 7.47 11.49
CA PHE A 74 -14.59 7.37 12.40
C PHE A 74 -15.65 6.44 11.80
N ASN A 75 -16.10 5.45 12.56
CA ASN A 75 -17.15 4.54 12.15
C ASN A 75 -18.55 5.08 12.51
N ARG A 76 -19.59 4.29 12.23
CA ARG A 76 -21.00 4.63 12.52
C ARG A 76 -21.31 4.81 14.01
N ASP A 77 -20.49 4.25 14.89
CA ASP A 77 -20.61 4.36 16.34
C ASP A 77 -19.84 5.56 16.90
N GLU A 78 -19.36 6.47 16.04
CA GLU A 78 -18.60 7.66 16.43
C GLU A 78 -17.26 7.32 17.10
N MET A 79 -16.66 6.19 16.71
CA MET A 79 -15.38 5.70 17.24
C MET A 79 -14.31 5.64 16.15
N ALA A 80 -13.08 6.00 16.50
CA ALA A 80 -11.92 5.86 15.63
C ALA A 80 -10.81 5.04 16.31
N ILE A 81 -10.21 4.13 15.55
CA ILE A 81 -9.00 3.42 15.99
C ILE A 81 -7.83 4.39 15.92
N ILE A 82 -6.95 4.37 16.91
CA ILE A 82 -5.69 5.13 16.91
C ILE A 82 -4.52 4.23 17.25
N TRP A 83 -3.30 4.66 16.93
CA TRP A 83 -2.10 4.01 17.46
C TRP A 83 -0.99 5.01 17.80
N ASN A 84 -0.23 4.66 18.83
CA ASN A 84 0.97 5.35 19.30
C ASN A 84 1.99 4.29 19.75
N ASN A 85 3.26 4.42 19.35
CA ASN A 85 4.33 3.48 19.70
C ASN A 85 3.93 2.00 19.51
N ASP A 86 3.35 1.67 18.35
CA ASP A 86 2.92 0.32 17.97
C ASP A 86 1.84 -0.30 18.88
N LYS A 87 1.07 0.53 19.60
CA LYS A 87 -0.08 0.09 20.41
C LYS A 87 -1.35 0.78 19.98
N TYR A 88 -2.42 0.00 19.89
CA TYR A 88 -3.71 0.44 19.38
C TYR A 88 -4.71 0.71 20.49
N GLY A 89 -5.52 1.73 20.27
CA GLY A 89 -6.62 2.16 21.13
C GLY A 89 -7.79 2.68 20.31
N VAL A 90 -8.81 3.20 21.00
CA VAL A 90 -10.04 3.73 20.41
C VAL A 90 -10.39 5.04 21.10
N ILE A 91 -10.73 6.06 20.31
CA ILE A 91 -11.20 7.36 20.79
C ILE A 91 -12.62 7.65 20.33
N ASP A 92 -13.29 8.56 21.03
CA ASP A 92 -14.54 9.17 20.57
C ASP A 92 -14.28 10.44 19.71
N ILE A 93 -15.37 11.10 19.31
CA ILE A 93 -15.35 12.33 18.49
C ILE A 93 -14.77 13.56 19.20
N TYR A 94 -14.61 13.52 20.53
CA TYR A 94 -13.97 14.58 21.30
C TYR A 94 -12.45 14.34 21.43
N GLY A 95 -11.97 13.17 21.00
CA GLY A 95 -10.60 12.73 21.17
C GLY A 95 -10.33 12.06 22.51
N ASP A 96 -11.37 11.78 23.30
CA ASP A 96 -11.24 11.09 24.58
C ASP A 96 -11.09 9.59 24.35
N TYR A 97 -10.21 8.95 25.12
CA TYR A 97 -9.97 7.51 25.01
C TYR A 97 -11.15 6.70 25.56
N ILE A 98 -11.81 5.94 24.68
CA ILE A 98 -12.68 4.83 25.05
C ILE A 98 -11.80 3.64 25.46
N VAL A 99 -10.76 3.38 24.65
CA VAL A 99 -9.75 2.35 24.90
C VAL A 99 -8.36 2.97 24.75
N LYS A 100 -7.55 2.92 25.80
CA LYS A 100 -6.16 3.44 25.75
C LYS A 100 -5.30 2.59 24.80
N PRO A 101 -4.26 3.17 24.16
CA PRO A 101 -3.36 2.45 23.27
C PRO A 101 -2.49 1.45 24.02
N LEU A 102 -3.03 0.25 24.26
CA LEU A 102 -2.41 -0.83 25.05
C LEU A 102 -2.47 -2.19 24.33
N TYR A 103 -3.23 -2.29 23.24
CA TYR A 103 -3.48 -3.53 22.52
C TYR A 103 -2.51 -3.71 21.36
N ASN A 104 -2.26 -4.96 20.96
CA ASN A 104 -1.40 -5.27 19.82
C ASN A 104 -2.03 -4.81 18.51
N TYR A 105 -3.36 -4.96 18.37
CA TYR A 105 -4.18 -4.33 17.33
C TYR A 105 -5.66 -4.37 17.71
N ILE A 106 -6.48 -3.53 17.07
CA ILE A 106 -7.95 -3.60 17.10
C ILE A 106 -8.40 -4.36 15.85
N VAL A 107 -9.19 -5.41 16.03
CA VAL A 107 -9.69 -6.29 14.96
C VAL A 107 -10.85 -5.64 14.24
N ASP A 108 -11.86 -5.20 15.00
CA ASP A 108 -13.11 -4.66 14.47
C ASP A 108 -13.80 -3.78 15.53
N ILE A 109 -14.67 -2.89 15.06
CA ILE A 109 -15.62 -2.14 15.90
C ILE A 109 -16.99 -2.23 15.25
N TYR A 110 -17.89 -2.98 15.88
CA TYR A 110 -19.22 -3.28 15.33
C TYR A 110 -20.31 -3.06 16.37
N GLU A 111 -21.23 -2.14 16.08
CA GLU A 111 -22.31 -1.69 17.00
C GLU A 111 -21.75 -1.31 18.39
N GLY A 112 -20.55 -0.72 18.37
CA GLY A 112 -19.61 -0.39 19.45
C GLY A 112 -19.24 -1.49 20.43
N THR A 113 -19.29 -2.74 19.97
CA THR A 113 -18.39 -3.76 20.48
C THR A 113 -17.04 -3.60 19.79
N ILE A 114 -15.99 -3.45 20.58
CA ILE A 114 -14.61 -3.35 20.13
C ILE A 114 -13.96 -4.71 20.34
N VAL A 115 -13.44 -5.32 19.28
CA VAL A 115 -12.64 -6.55 19.38
C VAL A 115 -11.17 -6.19 19.26
N ALA A 116 -10.36 -6.58 20.23
CA ALA A 116 -8.93 -6.24 20.28
C ALA A 116 -8.07 -7.46 20.60
N GLN A 117 -6.85 -7.50 20.09
CA GLN A 117 -5.87 -8.50 20.51
C GLN A 117 -5.00 -7.95 21.65
N ASN A 118 -5.02 -8.64 22.78
CA ASN A 118 -4.21 -8.29 23.95
C ASN A 118 -2.73 -8.69 23.75
N LYS A 119 -1.89 -8.34 24.73
CA LYS A 119 -0.44 -8.62 24.72
C LYS A 119 -0.09 -10.13 24.71
N GLU A 120 -1.03 -10.99 25.09
CA GLU A 120 -0.89 -12.45 25.16
C GLU A 120 -1.44 -13.13 23.90
N ASN A 121 -1.73 -12.35 22.84
CA ASN A 121 -2.35 -12.78 21.60
C ASN A 121 -3.78 -13.33 21.73
N SER A 122 -4.41 -13.17 22.89
CA SER A 122 -5.83 -13.47 23.08
C SER A 122 -6.70 -12.31 22.62
N TYR A 123 -7.88 -12.62 22.13
CA TYR A 123 -8.87 -11.66 21.66
C TYR A 123 -9.81 -11.26 22.80
N VAL A 124 -10.04 -9.97 22.97
CA VAL A 124 -10.96 -9.43 23.97
C VAL A 124 -12.09 -8.65 23.30
N PHE A 125 -13.29 -8.83 23.81
CA PHE A 125 -14.46 -8.01 23.48
C PHE A 125 -14.52 -6.91 24.52
N ILE A 126 -14.66 -5.67 24.07
CA ILE A 126 -14.69 -4.48 24.92
C ILE A 126 -15.96 -3.71 24.55
N ASN A 127 -16.75 -3.31 25.53
CA ASN A 127 -17.96 -2.53 25.29
C ASN A 127 -17.68 -1.04 25.08
N LYS A 128 -18.72 -0.26 24.77
CA LYS A 128 -18.65 1.21 24.59
C LYS A 128 -18.13 1.98 25.81
N GLU A 129 -18.20 1.40 27.01
CA GLU A 129 -17.64 1.98 28.24
C GLU A 129 -16.18 1.57 28.50
N GLY A 130 -15.54 0.86 27.57
CA GLY A 130 -14.16 0.41 27.68
C GLY A 130 -13.96 -0.81 28.61
N LYS A 131 -15.03 -1.54 28.96
CA LYS A 131 -14.98 -2.74 29.82
C LYS A 131 -14.88 -4.02 28.99
N ILE A 132 -14.00 -4.92 29.40
CA ILE A 132 -13.87 -6.25 28.81
C ILE A 132 -15.13 -7.08 29.13
N ILE A 133 -15.76 -7.62 28.10
CA ILE A 133 -16.98 -8.46 28.15
C ILE A 133 -16.59 -9.95 28.08
N LEU A 134 -15.64 -10.29 27.21
CA LEU A 134 -15.19 -11.65 26.95
C LEU A 134 -13.69 -11.62 26.62
N GLU A 135 -12.98 -12.68 27.02
CA GLU A 135 -11.66 -13.01 26.52
C GLU A 135 -11.70 -14.39 25.86
N ASN A 136 -11.19 -14.48 24.64
CA ASN A 136 -11.12 -15.69 23.84
C ASN A 136 -9.67 -15.93 23.37
N LYS A 137 -9.27 -17.19 23.43
CA LYS A 137 -7.93 -17.63 23.05
C LYS A 137 -7.82 -17.99 21.57
N GLY A 138 -8.91 -18.45 20.95
CA GLY A 138 -8.93 -18.75 19.52
C GLY A 138 -9.20 -17.52 18.64
N VAL A 139 -9.30 -17.75 17.32
CA VAL A 139 -9.45 -16.69 16.31
C VAL A 139 -10.86 -16.10 16.31
N ILE A 140 -10.96 -14.77 16.12
CA ILE A 140 -12.22 -14.07 15.82
C ILE A 140 -12.02 -13.21 14.57
N GLY A 141 -12.94 -13.34 13.60
CA GLY A 141 -12.96 -12.48 12.42
C GLY A 141 -13.84 -11.25 12.58
N ALA A 142 -14.00 -10.49 11.51
CA ALA A 142 -14.90 -9.34 11.48
C ALA A 142 -16.38 -9.75 11.56
N PHE A 143 -17.22 -8.84 12.04
CA PHE A 143 -18.66 -9.06 12.08
C PHE A 143 -19.32 -8.87 10.71
N SER A 144 -20.24 -9.77 10.39
CA SER A 144 -21.20 -9.64 9.29
C SER A 144 -22.57 -10.12 9.76
N GLU A 145 -23.62 -9.34 9.49
CA GLU A 145 -25.00 -9.65 9.91
C GLU A 145 -25.12 -10.00 11.42
N GLY A 146 -24.34 -9.32 12.28
CA GLY A 146 -24.33 -9.52 13.73
C GLY A 146 -23.57 -10.75 14.22
N LEU A 147 -22.90 -11.49 13.33
CA LEU A 147 -22.10 -12.67 13.66
C LEU A 147 -20.66 -12.52 13.17
N ALA A 148 -19.70 -12.96 13.97
CA ALA A 148 -18.30 -13.09 13.58
C ALA A 148 -17.92 -14.57 13.53
N LEU A 149 -17.08 -14.95 12.57
CA LEU A 149 -16.45 -16.28 12.60
C LEU A 149 -15.59 -16.40 13.86
N PHE A 150 -15.60 -17.57 14.46
CA PHE A 150 -15.01 -17.80 15.78
C PHE A 150 -14.41 -19.20 15.89
N SER A 151 -13.26 -19.28 16.56
CA SER A 151 -12.69 -20.52 17.08
C SER A 151 -12.38 -20.39 18.58
N ASP A 152 -12.49 -21.50 19.29
CA ASP A 152 -12.14 -21.63 20.72
C ASP A 152 -10.76 -22.27 20.95
N SER A 153 -10.05 -22.64 19.88
CA SER A 153 -8.74 -23.30 19.94
C SER A 153 -7.62 -22.41 19.41
N GLU A 154 -6.50 -22.36 20.14
CA GLU A 154 -5.22 -21.79 19.66
C GLU A 154 -4.44 -22.77 18.76
N ASN A 155 -4.78 -24.07 18.82
CA ASN A 155 -4.10 -25.09 18.04
C ASN A 155 -4.70 -25.17 16.63
N TRP A 156 -3.93 -24.70 15.65
CA TRP A 156 -4.28 -24.71 14.23
C TRP A 156 -4.57 -26.11 13.66
N GLU A 157 -3.93 -27.18 14.19
CA GLU A 157 -4.12 -28.56 13.68
C GLU A 157 -5.53 -29.11 13.97
N ASN A 158 -6.13 -28.65 15.07
CA ASN A 158 -7.47 -29.08 15.51
C ASN A 158 -8.48 -27.94 15.48
N MET A 159 -8.13 -26.82 14.85
CA MET A 159 -8.97 -25.65 14.82
C MET A 159 -10.28 -25.97 14.09
N ARG A 160 -11.37 -25.58 14.72
CA ARG A 160 -12.70 -25.60 14.13
C ARG A 160 -13.27 -24.20 14.22
N TYR A 161 -14.15 -23.91 13.27
CA TYR A 161 -14.80 -22.63 13.15
C TYR A 161 -16.30 -22.78 13.37
N GLY A 162 -16.85 -21.78 14.04
CA GLY A 162 -18.26 -21.53 14.26
C GLY A 162 -18.50 -20.03 14.21
N TYR A 163 -19.52 -19.56 14.90
CA TYR A 163 -19.90 -18.16 14.91
C TYR A 163 -20.24 -17.67 16.32
N VAL A 164 -19.84 -16.45 16.60
CA VAL A 164 -20.10 -15.74 17.87
C VAL A 164 -20.89 -14.46 17.58
N ASP A 165 -21.81 -14.11 18.48
CA ASP A 165 -22.54 -12.84 18.40
C ASP A 165 -21.73 -11.66 18.97
N ILE A 166 -22.29 -10.44 18.82
CA ILE A 166 -21.68 -9.19 19.30
C ILE A 166 -21.48 -9.16 20.83
N LEU A 167 -22.17 -10.02 21.58
CA LEU A 167 -22.05 -10.13 23.04
C LEU A 167 -21.02 -11.20 23.45
N GLY A 168 -20.34 -11.82 22.48
CA GLY A 168 -19.39 -12.90 22.73
C GLY A 168 -20.06 -14.26 22.98
N LYS A 169 -21.36 -14.42 22.71
CA LYS A 169 -22.05 -15.70 22.88
C LYS A 169 -21.91 -16.54 21.63
N VAL A 170 -21.60 -17.82 21.81
CA VAL A 170 -21.52 -18.79 20.70
C VAL A 170 -22.92 -18.97 20.09
N ALA A 171 -23.08 -18.51 18.85
CA ALA A 171 -24.30 -18.68 18.07
C ALA A 171 -24.30 -20.04 17.36
N ILE A 172 -23.16 -20.43 16.80
CA ILE A 172 -22.93 -21.73 16.17
C ILE A 172 -21.61 -22.28 16.71
N ALA A 173 -21.65 -23.45 17.33
CA ALA A 173 -20.46 -24.04 17.93
C ALA A 173 -19.38 -24.35 16.88
N PRO A 174 -18.08 -24.19 17.22
CA PRO A 174 -16.98 -24.59 16.35
C PRO A 174 -17.08 -26.06 15.93
N GLN A 175 -17.34 -26.29 14.64
CA GLN A 175 -17.46 -27.64 14.08
C GLN A 175 -16.96 -27.76 12.64
N TYR A 176 -16.80 -26.63 11.93
CA TYR A 176 -16.40 -26.60 10.52
C TYR A 176 -14.89 -26.43 10.37
N LEU A 177 -14.32 -26.94 9.27
CA LEU A 177 -12.90 -26.76 8.94
C LEU A 177 -12.58 -25.34 8.48
N SER A 178 -13.55 -24.67 7.85
CA SER A 178 -13.50 -23.27 7.48
C SER A 178 -14.92 -22.73 7.28
N VAL A 179 -15.09 -21.42 7.40
CA VAL A 179 -16.38 -20.74 7.23
C VAL A 179 -16.19 -19.40 6.52
N THR A 180 -17.19 -18.95 5.77
CA THR A 180 -17.25 -17.57 5.23
C THR A 180 -18.07 -16.68 6.15
N SER A 181 -18.00 -15.37 5.97
CA SER A 181 -18.97 -14.44 6.56
C SER A 181 -20.39 -14.73 6.04
N PHE A 182 -21.40 -14.38 6.84
CA PHE A 182 -22.79 -14.40 6.37
C PHE A 182 -23.03 -13.29 5.35
N ASN A 183 -23.73 -13.64 4.27
CA ASN A 183 -24.18 -12.73 3.23
C ASN A 183 -25.60 -13.15 2.78
N ASN A 184 -26.56 -12.23 2.93
CA ASN A 184 -27.99 -12.47 2.72
C ASN A 184 -28.50 -13.68 3.52
N GLY A 185 -28.06 -13.80 4.78
CA GLY A 185 -28.46 -14.87 5.69
C GLY A 185 -27.87 -16.24 5.38
N LYS A 186 -26.92 -16.36 4.44
CA LYS A 186 -26.26 -17.62 4.07
C LYS A 186 -24.76 -17.54 4.30
N ALA A 187 -24.15 -18.65 4.69
CA ALA A 187 -22.71 -18.81 4.72
C ALA A 187 -22.30 -20.15 4.13
N LEU A 188 -21.14 -20.18 3.47
CA LEU A 188 -20.48 -21.38 3.00
C LEU A 188 -19.56 -21.90 4.10
N VAL A 189 -19.69 -23.20 4.42
CA VAL A 189 -18.87 -23.86 5.43
C VAL A 189 -18.25 -25.13 4.87
N LYS A 190 -16.99 -25.39 5.23
CA LYS A 190 -16.30 -26.63 4.88
C LYS A 190 -16.52 -27.66 5.99
N VAL A 191 -17.25 -28.72 5.69
CA VAL A 191 -17.65 -29.74 6.68
C VAL A 191 -16.52 -30.73 6.92
N ASP A 192 -15.92 -31.23 5.84
CA ASP A 192 -14.76 -32.12 5.86
C ASP A 192 -13.84 -31.85 4.67
N ALA A 193 -12.86 -32.73 4.43
CA ALA A 193 -11.88 -32.56 3.36
C ALA A 193 -12.52 -32.45 1.96
N ASN A 194 -13.68 -33.07 1.75
CA ASN A 194 -14.28 -33.30 0.44
C ASN A 194 -15.68 -32.69 0.28
N SER A 195 -16.21 -32.02 1.31
CA SER A 195 -17.58 -31.49 1.25
C SER A 195 -17.74 -30.13 1.88
N PHE A 196 -18.59 -29.35 1.22
CA PHE A 196 -19.06 -28.05 1.67
C PHE A 196 -20.54 -28.11 1.98
N ALA A 197 -21.01 -27.15 2.76
CA ALA A 197 -22.41 -26.95 3.06
C ALA A 197 -22.74 -25.46 3.04
N ILE A 198 -24.00 -25.16 2.78
CA ILE A 198 -24.56 -23.83 2.96
C ILE A 198 -25.44 -23.88 4.19
N ILE A 199 -25.24 -22.93 5.11
CA ILE A 199 -26.01 -22.82 6.34
C ILE A 199 -26.70 -21.47 6.45
N ASP A 200 -27.78 -21.42 7.23
CA ASP A 200 -28.38 -20.16 7.68
C ASP A 200 -27.70 -19.61 8.94
N ASN A 201 -28.10 -18.41 9.37
CA ASN A 201 -27.57 -17.74 10.56
C ASN A 201 -27.90 -18.43 11.91
N LYS A 202 -28.67 -19.52 11.90
CA LYS A 202 -28.94 -20.38 13.05
C LYS A 202 -28.17 -21.69 12.98
N GLY A 203 -27.36 -21.89 11.94
CA GLY A 203 -26.61 -23.11 11.69
C GLY A 203 -27.44 -24.23 11.06
N ASN A 204 -28.65 -23.96 10.58
CA ASN A 204 -29.43 -24.97 9.87
C ASN A 204 -28.83 -25.24 8.50
N LEU A 205 -28.70 -26.52 8.14
CA LEU A 205 -28.23 -26.94 6.82
C LEU A 205 -29.27 -26.58 5.75
N LEU A 206 -28.87 -25.77 4.77
CA LEU A 206 -29.67 -25.43 3.60
C LEU A 206 -29.37 -26.36 2.42
N SER A 207 -28.10 -26.65 2.17
CA SER A 207 -27.65 -27.52 1.08
C SER A 207 -26.28 -28.14 1.38
N LYS A 208 -26.02 -29.33 0.82
CA LYS A 208 -24.72 -30.00 0.86
C LYS A 208 -24.15 -30.09 -0.55
N ILE A 209 -22.87 -29.75 -0.68
CA ILE A 209 -22.14 -29.72 -1.95
C ILE A 209 -20.96 -30.69 -1.87
N ASP A 210 -20.96 -31.68 -2.76
CA ASP A 210 -19.91 -32.69 -2.88
C ASP A 210 -18.95 -32.35 -4.05
N GLU A 211 -18.51 -31.09 -4.11
CA GLU A 211 -17.52 -30.55 -5.07
C GLU A 211 -16.57 -29.60 -4.33
N ASP A 212 -15.37 -29.36 -4.86
CA ASP A 212 -14.46 -28.36 -4.29
C ASP A 212 -14.93 -26.95 -4.66
N ILE A 213 -15.26 -26.14 -3.66
CA ILE A 213 -15.81 -24.79 -3.84
C ILE A 213 -14.74 -23.74 -3.57
N ILE A 214 -14.71 -22.73 -4.44
CA ILE A 214 -13.74 -21.64 -4.40
C ILE A 214 -14.45 -20.32 -4.17
N GLY A 215 -13.91 -19.53 -3.27
CA GLY A 215 -14.44 -18.21 -2.95
C GLY A 215 -15.73 -18.26 -2.15
N GLU A 216 -16.61 -17.30 -2.42
CA GLU A 216 -17.85 -17.07 -1.67
C GLU A 216 -19.08 -17.22 -2.57
N ILE A 217 -20.25 -17.22 -1.94
CA ILE A 217 -21.54 -17.19 -2.66
C ILE A 217 -21.68 -15.84 -3.35
N SER A 218 -21.85 -15.84 -4.68
CA SER A 218 -22.11 -14.60 -5.45
C SER A 218 -23.39 -14.71 -6.27
N GLU A 219 -24.35 -13.85 -5.95
CA GLU A 219 -25.68 -13.81 -6.58
C GLU A 219 -26.38 -15.18 -6.73
N GLU A 220 -26.32 -15.99 -5.67
CA GLU A 220 -26.85 -17.36 -5.58
C GLU A 220 -26.15 -18.39 -6.51
N ILE A 221 -24.90 -18.12 -6.88
CA ILE A 221 -24.04 -18.99 -7.69
C ILE A 221 -22.73 -19.27 -6.95
N LEU A 222 -22.23 -20.50 -7.08
CA LEU A 222 -20.94 -20.96 -6.59
C LEU A 222 -19.98 -21.20 -7.76
N ILE A 223 -18.68 -21.04 -7.47
CA ILE A 223 -17.60 -21.48 -8.34
C ILE A 223 -17.09 -22.81 -7.80
N TYR A 224 -17.09 -23.83 -8.65
CA TYR A 224 -16.54 -25.14 -8.31
C TYR A 224 -15.30 -25.43 -9.14
N ARG A 225 -14.38 -26.23 -8.58
CA ARG A 225 -13.19 -26.71 -9.28
C ARG A 225 -13.25 -28.22 -9.46
N ASP A 226 -13.07 -28.65 -10.70
CA ASP A 226 -13.00 -30.07 -11.02
C ASP A 226 -11.69 -30.66 -10.48
N SER A 227 -11.81 -31.76 -9.74
CA SER A 227 -10.67 -32.39 -9.06
C SER A 227 -9.61 -32.97 -9.99
N ASN A 228 -9.95 -33.23 -11.26
CA ASN A 228 -9.03 -33.85 -12.22
C ASN A 228 -8.31 -32.80 -13.05
N THR A 229 -9.06 -31.85 -13.59
CA THR A 229 -8.54 -30.83 -14.50
C THR A 229 -8.04 -29.59 -13.77
N HIS A 230 -8.48 -29.36 -12.53
CA HIS A 230 -8.29 -28.11 -11.77
C HIS A 230 -8.92 -26.88 -12.42
N ASN A 231 -9.67 -27.06 -13.51
CA ASN A 231 -10.46 -26.01 -14.12
C ASN A 231 -11.70 -25.72 -13.28
N GLU A 232 -12.25 -24.54 -13.50
CA GLU A 232 -13.33 -23.95 -12.75
C GLU A 232 -14.59 -23.86 -13.60
N GLY A 233 -15.73 -23.97 -12.94
CA GLY A 233 -17.05 -23.81 -13.53
C GLY A 233 -18.04 -23.23 -12.52
N TYR A 234 -19.26 -22.99 -12.96
CA TYR A 234 -20.31 -22.40 -12.12
C TYR A 234 -21.39 -23.42 -11.79
N MET A 235 -21.97 -23.32 -10.60
CA MET A 235 -23.10 -24.13 -10.17
C MET A 235 -24.07 -23.35 -9.27
N THR A 236 -25.30 -23.85 -9.13
CA THR A 236 -26.27 -23.28 -8.17
C THR A 236 -25.97 -23.71 -6.74
N LEU A 237 -26.63 -23.09 -5.76
CA LEU A 237 -26.52 -23.43 -4.34
C LEU A 237 -27.01 -24.86 -4.02
N GLU A 238 -27.79 -25.48 -4.89
CA GLU A 238 -28.27 -26.87 -4.79
C GLU A 238 -27.30 -27.87 -5.47
N GLY A 239 -26.16 -27.41 -5.97
CA GLY A 239 -25.15 -28.27 -6.61
C GLY A 239 -25.44 -28.60 -8.08
N LYS A 240 -26.34 -27.86 -8.74
CA LYS A 240 -26.60 -28.05 -10.18
C LYS A 240 -25.56 -27.27 -11.01
N LYS A 241 -24.78 -27.98 -11.84
CA LYS A 241 -23.82 -27.37 -12.77
C LYS A 241 -24.53 -26.44 -13.77
N ILE A 242 -24.03 -25.21 -13.87
CA ILE A 242 -24.42 -24.17 -14.84
C ILE A 242 -23.48 -24.23 -16.06
N THR A 243 -22.19 -24.41 -15.80
CA THR A 243 -21.17 -24.65 -16.84
C THR A 243 -20.36 -25.91 -16.50
N ASP A 244 -19.75 -26.49 -17.52
CA ASP A 244 -18.64 -27.43 -17.33
C ASP A 244 -17.42 -26.67 -16.76
N ALA A 245 -16.50 -27.43 -16.16
CA ALA A 245 -15.24 -26.90 -15.63
C ALA A 245 -14.22 -26.76 -16.77
N GLU A 246 -14.31 -25.65 -17.51
CA GLU A 246 -13.44 -25.35 -18.66
C GLU A 246 -12.58 -24.09 -18.49
N PHE A 247 -12.81 -23.32 -17.42
CA PHE A 247 -12.11 -22.06 -17.17
C PHE A 247 -10.87 -22.28 -16.32
N VAL A 248 -9.77 -21.61 -16.64
CA VAL A 248 -8.58 -21.63 -15.79
C VAL A 248 -8.66 -20.58 -14.67
N ASP A 249 -9.55 -19.60 -14.82
CA ASP A 249 -9.95 -18.62 -13.79
C ASP A 249 -11.42 -18.24 -14.05
N ALA A 250 -12.26 -18.36 -13.02
CA ALA A 250 -13.66 -17.95 -13.00
C ALA A 250 -13.84 -16.92 -11.88
N ARG A 251 -14.44 -15.76 -12.21
CA ARG A 251 -14.69 -14.70 -11.24
C ARG A 251 -16.14 -14.70 -10.73
N PRO A 252 -16.40 -14.23 -9.50
CA PRO A 252 -17.76 -14.07 -8.98
C PRO A 252 -18.68 -13.30 -9.94
N PHE A 253 -19.96 -13.69 -9.98
CA PHE A 253 -20.97 -12.94 -10.73
C PHE A 253 -21.25 -11.58 -10.09
N GLU A 254 -21.27 -10.52 -10.90
CA GLU A 254 -21.61 -9.17 -10.49
C GLU A 254 -22.58 -8.51 -11.51
N ASN A 255 -23.75 -8.11 -11.04
CA ASN A 255 -24.91 -7.68 -11.80
C ASN A 255 -25.16 -8.61 -13.01
N GLY A 256 -25.25 -9.92 -12.76
CA GLY A 256 -25.59 -10.93 -13.76
C GLY A 256 -24.50 -11.33 -14.78
N VAL A 257 -23.28 -10.82 -14.64
CA VAL A 257 -22.14 -11.08 -15.54
C VAL A 257 -20.93 -11.57 -14.75
N ALA A 258 -20.18 -12.52 -15.30
CA ALA A 258 -18.91 -12.96 -14.74
C ALA A 258 -17.82 -12.94 -15.82
N GLN A 259 -16.60 -12.61 -15.41
CA GLN A 259 -15.40 -12.81 -16.22
C GLN A 259 -14.97 -14.27 -16.12
N VAL A 260 -14.58 -14.82 -17.26
CA VAL A 260 -13.96 -16.14 -17.35
C VAL A 260 -12.70 -16.06 -18.19
N THR A 261 -11.70 -16.83 -17.82
CA THR A 261 -10.44 -16.91 -18.55
C THR A 261 -10.19 -18.34 -19.00
N ILE A 262 -9.76 -18.50 -20.25
CA ILE A 262 -9.35 -19.77 -20.83
C ILE A 262 -7.88 -19.72 -21.22
N PHE A 263 -7.24 -20.89 -21.25
CA PHE A 263 -5.92 -21.03 -21.82
C PHE A 263 -6.01 -21.21 -23.34
N SER A 264 -5.46 -20.27 -24.10
CA SER A 264 -5.22 -20.42 -25.53
C SER A 264 -3.86 -21.06 -25.73
N GLY A 265 -3.78 -22.14 -26.53
CA GLY A 265 -2.57 -22.94 -26.78
C GLY A 265 -1.34 -22.21 -27.36
N SER A 266 -1.37 -20.88 -27.40
CA SER A 266 -0.27 -19.95 -27.73
C SER A 266 0.36 -19.31 -26.49
N GLU A 267 0.30 -19.95 -25.31
CA GLU A 267 0.72 -19.39 -24.01
C GLU A 267 -0.04 -18.10 -23.61
N SER A 268 -1.24 -17.90 -24.13
CA SER A 268 -2.02 -16.68 -23.89
C SER A 268 -3.27 -17.00 -23.07
N TYR A 269 -3.46 -16.27 -21.97
CA TYR A 269 -4.70 -16.30 -21.21
C TYR A 269 -5.68 -15.31 -21.84
N LEU A 270 -6.83 -15.80 -22.26
CA LEU A 270 -7.85 -14.98 -22.89
C LEU A 270 -9.04 -14.88 -21.97
N SER A 271 -9.42 -13.64 -21.67
CA SER A 271 -10.58 -13.30 -20.84
C SER A 271 -11.78 -12.99 -21.73
N GLY A 272 -12.94 -13.49 -21.31
CA GLY A 272 -14.27 -13.26 -21.88
C GLY A 272 -15.30 -13.00 -20.79
N LEU A 273 -16.56 -12.82 -21.18
CA LEU A 273 -17.67 -12.59 -20.26
C LEU A 273 -18.79 -13.60 -20.51
N ILE A 274 -19.38 -14.12 -19.45
CA ILE A 274 -20.55 -14.99 -19.50
C ILE A 274 -21.72 -14.39 -18.71
N ASN A 275 -22.94 -14.81 -19.05
CA ASN A 275 -24.12 -14.56 -18.23
C ASN A 275 -24.37 -15.71 -17.22
N LYS A 276 -25.33 -15.52 -16.31
CA LYS A 276 -25.75 -16.52 -15.31
C LYS A 276 -26.21 -17.88 -15.86
N ASN A 277 -26.49 -17.98 -17.16
CA ASN A 277 -26.84 -19.23 -17.82
C ASN A 277 -25.63 -19.91 -18.47
N GLY A 278 -24.40 -19.42 -18.20
CA GLY A 278 -23.17 -20.00 -18.74
C GLY A 278 -22.87 -19.62 -20.20
N LYS A 279 -23.64 -18.71 -20.81
CA LYS A 279 -23.43 -18.33 -22.22
C LYS A 279 -22.50 -17.13 -22.34
N TYR A 280 -21.55 -17.21 -23.27
CA TYR A 280 -20.68 -16.08 -23.61
C TYR A 280 -21.49 -14.88 -24.10
N ILE A 281 -21.28 -13.74 -23.44
CA ILE A 281 -21.63 -12.40 -23.89
C ILE A 281 -20.50 -11.88 -24.78
N ILE A 282 -19.25 -12.02 -24.30
CA ILE A 282 -18.03 -11.69 -25.02
C ILE A 282 -17.16 -12.94 -25.02
N LYS A 283 -16.77 -13.41 -26.22
CA LYS A 283 -15.88 -14.57 -26.32
C LYS A 283 -14.48 -14.23 -25.79
N PRO A 284 -13.74 -15.19 -25.23
CA PRO A 284 -12.40 -14.94 -24.75
C PRO A 284 -11.46 -14.45 -25.85
N MET A 285 -11.03 -13.18 -25.76
CA MET A 285 -10.15 -12.55 -26.74
C MET A 285 -9.33 -11.37 -26.21
N TYR A 286 -9.57 -10.96 -24.95
CA TYR A 286 -8.87 -9.85 -24.30
C TYR A 286 -7.89 -10.40 -23.27
N GLY A 287 -6.87 -9.61 -22.90
CA GLY A 287 -5.99 -10.00 -21.79
C GLY A 287 -6.77 -10.02 -20.48
N ASN A 288 -7.42 -8.91 -20.16
CA ASN A 288 -8.26 -8.71 -19.00
C ASN A 288 -9.54 -7.95 -19.39
N ILE A 289 -10.63 -8.21 -18.66
CA ILE A 289 -11.91 -7.51 -18.78
C ILE A 289 -12.41 -7.14 -17.38
N GLN A 290 -12.37 -5.87 -17.02
CA GLN A 290 -12.95 -5.37 -15.79
C GLN A 290 -14.34 -4.77 -16.08
N LYS A 291 -15.37 -5.15 -15.33
CA LYS A 291 -16.64 -4.43 -15.38
C LYS A 291 -16.49 -3.08 -14.68
N ILE A 292 -16.88 -2.00 -15.36
CA ILE A 292 -16.68 -0.63 -14.86
C ILE A 292 -18.00 0.16 -14.73
N SER A 293 -19.06 -0.32 -15.40
CA SER A 293 -20.45 0.15 -15.27
C SER A 293 -21.38 -0.97 -15.74
N ASP A 294 -22.70 -0.80 -15.65
CA ASP A 294 -23.66 -1.83 -16.10
C ASP A 294 -23.46 -2.22 -17.57
N ASP A 295 -23.16 -1.24 -18.41
CA ASP A 295 -23.04 -1.39 -19.86
C ASP A 295 -21.62 -1.19 -20.39
N LEU A 296 -20.62 -1.00 -19.50
CA LEU A 296 -19.25 -0.66 -19.87
C LEU A 296 -18.22 -1.56 -19.17
N TYR A 297 -17.18 -1.88 -19.91
CA TYR A 297 -16.05 -2.70 -19.48
C TYR A 297 -14.74 -2.00 -19.81
N ALA A 298 -13.74 -2.11 -18.95
CA ALA A 298 -12.36 -1.78 -19.28
C ALA A 298 -11.65 -3.05 -19.77
N VAL A 299 -11.03 -2.98 -20.95
CA VAL A 299 -10.39 -4.13 -21.59
C VAL A 299 -8.94 -3.84 -21.93
N SER A 300 -8.07 -4.83 -21.80
CA SER A 300 -6.68 -4.79 -22.25
C SER A 300 -6.45 -5.66 -23.49
N GLU A 301 -5.49 -5.30 -24.34
CA GLU A 301 -5.08 -6.15 -25.46
C GLU A 301 -4.43 -7.46 -24.95
N SER A 302 -4.71 -8.58 -25.62
CA SER A 302 -4.17 -9.89 -25.25
C SER A 302 -2.65 -9.97 -25.34
N LYS A 303 -2.03 -9.36 -26.36
CA LYS A 303 -0.56 -9.34 -26.55
C LYS A 303 0.18 -8.63 -25.41
N ASN A 304 -0.48 -7.72 -24.69
CA ASN A 304 0.11 -6.97 -23.58
C ASN A 304 -0.06 -7.72 -22.25
N TYR A 305 -0.85 -8.80 -22.24
CA TYR A 305 -1.14 -9.59 -21.05
C TYR A 305 -0.20 -10.79 -20.97
N ILE A 306 1.01 -10.50 -20.52
CA ILE A 306 2.02 -11.50 -20.17
C ILE A 306 1.87 -11.77 -18.67
N PHE A 307 1.93 -13.03 -18.24
CA PHE A 307 1.69 -13.48 -16.84
C PHE A 307 2.52 -12.72 -15.79
N TYR A 308 3.63 -12.09 -16.19
CA TYR A 308 4.54 -11.37 -15.29
C TYR A 308 4.26 -9.87 -15.16
N ILE A 309 3.36 -9.28 -15.95
CA ILE A 309 3.01 -7.85 -15.87
C ILE A 309 1.71 -7.71 -15.08
N TRP A 310 1.77 -6.99 -13.95
CA TRP A 310 0.57 -6.68 -13.18
C TRP A 310 -0.40 -5.80 -13.98
N ASP A 311 -1.70 -6.10 -13.88
CA ASP A 311 -2.76 -5.48 -14.68
C ASP A 311 -2.82 -3.94 -14.57
N GLU A 312 -2.38 -3.39 -13.45
CA GLU A 312 -2.29 -1.94 -13.18
C GLU A 312 -1.27 -1.19 -14.04
N PHE A 313 -0.36 -1.90 -14.72
CA PHE A 313 0.60 -1.36 -15.67
C PHE A 313 0.18 -1.57 -17.13
N ILE A 314 -0.94 -2.24 -17.38
CA ILE A 314 -1.43 -2.47 -18.72
C ILE A 314 -2.51 -1.43 -19.04
N PRO A 315 -2.33 -0.62 -20.10
CA PRO A 315 -3.34 0.35 -20.50
C PRO A 315 -4.59 -0.36 -21.01
N LYS A 316 -5.75 0.22 -20.66
CA LYS A 316 -7.07 -0.30 -20.96
C LYS A 316 -7.88 0.69 -21.79
N ALA A 317 -8.74 0.14 -22.63
CA ALA A 317 -9.76 0.86 -23.39
C ALA A 317 -11.14 0.64 -22.75
N ILE A 318 -12.04 1.60 -22.91
CA ILE A 318 -13.45 1.45 -22.55
C ILE A 318 -14.17 0.74 -23.69
N MET A 319 -14.94 -0.29 -23.37
CA MET A 319 -15.73 -1.10 -24.29
C MET A 319 -17.18 -1.13 -23.83
N ASN A 320 -18.14 -1.09 -24.74
CA ASN A 320 -19.55 -1.33 -24.38
C ASN A 320 -19.87 -2.84 -24.31
N LYS A 321 -21.04 -3.17 -23.74
CA LYS A 321 -21.53 -4.56 -23.65
C LYS A 321 -21.67 -5.33 -24.98
N ASN A 322 -21.64 -4.64 -26.12
CA ASN A 322 -21.71 -5.26 -27.45
C ASN A 322 -20.31 -5.49 -28.06
N GLY A 323 -19.23 -5.25 -27.32
CA GLY A 323 -17.86 -5.45 -27.79
C GLY A 323 -17.26 -4.26 -28.56
N LYS A 324 -17.95 -3.12 -28.65
CA LYS A 324 -17.43 -1.93 -29.35
C LYS A 324 -16.53 -1.12 -28.42
N LEU A 325 -15.27 -0.89 -28.84
CA LEU A 325 -14.37 0.05 -28.18
C LEU A 325 -14.87 1.50 -28.34
N LEU A 326 -14.84 2.24 -27.23
CA LEU A 326 -15.27 3.63 -27.10
C LEU A 326 -14.09 4.57 -26.81
N SER A 327 -12.90 4.03 -26.53
CA SER A 327 -11.66 4.80 -26.32
C SER A 327 -10.45 4.03 -26.80
N ASP A 328 -9.31 4.71 -26.89
CA ASP A 328 -7.99 4.10 -27.02
C ASP A 328 -7.56 3.41 -25.71
N TYR A 329 -6.53 2.56 -25.79
CA TYR A 329 -5.87 1.93 -24.65
C TYR A 329 -4.93 2.93 -23.97
N LYS A 330 -5.46 3.70 -23.01
CA LYS A 330 -4.67 4.74 -22.31
C LYS A 330 -4.95 4.85 -20.82
N TYR A 331 -5.91 4.09 -20.30
CA TYR A 331 -6.34 4.20 -18.92
C TYR A 331 -5.77 3.05 -18.08
N PHE A 332 -5.29 3.37 -16.88
CA PHE A 332 -4.63 2.40 -16.01
C PHE A 332 -5.47 2.03 -14.80
N LYS A 333 -6.33 2.94 -14.33
CA LYS A 333 -7.13 2.75 -13.12
C LYS A 333 -8.55 3.26 -13.29
N PHE A 334 -9.50 2.52 -12.72
CA PHE A 334 -10.93 2.78 -12.72
C PHE A 334 -11.45 2.53 -11.31
N GLY A 335 -12.39 3.34 -10.84
CA GLY A 335 -13.07 3.07 -9.58
C GLY A 335 -14.40 3.80 -9.45
N ASN A 336 -15.19 3.37 -8.47
CA ASN A 336 -16.49 3.95 -8.15
C ASN A 336 -16.32 4.90 -6.96
N ILE A 337 -17.01 6.04 -7.01
CA ILE A 337 -17.05 7.01 -5.90
C ILE A 337 -18.41 6.92 -5.22
N THR A 338 -19.48 7.12 -6.00
CA THR A 338 -20.89 6.98 -5.60
C THR A 338 -21.65 6.21 -6.68
N GLU A 339 -22.97 6.04 -6.53
CA GLU A 339 -23.81 5.47 -7.58
C GLU A 339 -23.71 6.25 -8.91
N ASN A 340 -23.47 7.56 -8.87
CA ASN A 340 -23.49 8.45 -10.04
C ASN A 340 -22.11 8.97 -10.48
N LEU A 341 -21.10 8.82 -9.62
CA LEU A 341 -19.75 9.34 -9.85
C LEU A 341 -18.73 8.20 -9.79
N LYS A 342 -17.79 8.26 -10.73
CA LYS A 342 -16.68 7.32 -10.88
C LYS A 342 -15.39 8.11 -11.06
N TYR A 343 -14.25 7.43 -11.05
CA TYR A 343 -12.99 8.01 -11.48
C TYR A 343 -12.24 7.10 -12.46
N ILE A 344 -11.41 7.75 -13.27
CA ILE A 344 -10.54 7.11 -14.23
C ILE A 344 -9.18 7.79 -14.25
N SER A 345 -8.10 7.04 -14.45
CA SER A 345 -6.75 7.59 -14.57
C SER A 345 -6.06 7.20 -15.86
N ASP A 346 -5.38 8.17 -16.49
CA ASP A 346 -4.61 8.01 -17.73
C ASP A 346 -3.12 7.73 -17.50
N GLY A 347 -2.71 7.50 -16.24
CA GLY A 347 -1.31 7.28 -15.89
C GLY A 347 -0.57 8.56 -15.44
N VAL A 348 -1.15 9.74 -15.63
CA VAL A 348 -0.59 11.01 -15.14
C VAL A 348 -1.61 11.77 -14.30
N PHE A 349 -2.87 11.71 -14.69
CA PHE A 349 -3.97 12.40 -14.06
C PHE A 349 -5.12 11.46 -13.74
N THR A 350 -5.92 11.86 -12.76
CA THR A 350 -7.17 11.21 -12.39
C THR A 350 -8.32 12.20 -12.59
N TYR A 351 -9.41 11.71 -13.15
CA TYR A 351 -10.58 12.49 -13.55
C TYR A 351 -11.82 11.92 -12.85
N ILE A 352 -12.66 12.79 -12.29
CA ILE A 352 -13.99 12.41 -11.84
C ILE A 352 -14.95 12.44 -13.03
N VAL A 353 -15.67 11.34 -13.23
CA VAL A 353 -16.50 11.09 -14.41
C VAL A 353 -17.90 10.59 -14.01
N ASP A 354 -18.86 10.73 -14.91
CA ASP A 354 -20.20 10.14 -14.77
C ASP A 354 -20.20 8.63 -15.05
N ASN A 355 -21.37 7.98 -14.93
CA ASN A 355 -21.54 6.55 -15.21
C ASN A 355 -21.29 6.14 -16.67
N LYS A 356 -21.16 7.10 -17.58
CA LYS A 356 -20.81 6.93 -18.99
C LYS A 356 -19.35 7.32 -19.27
N TYR A 357 -18.55 7.52 -18.23
CA TYR A 357 -17.15 7.91 -18.30
C TYR A 357 -16.90 9.26 -19.00
N LYS A 358 -17.85 10.19 -18.89
CA LYS A 358 -17.67 11.58 -19.31
C LYS A 358 -17.21 12.42 -18.12
N GLU A 359 -16.20 13.27 -18.34
CA GLU A 359 -15.68 14.17 -17.31
C GLU A 359 -16.76 15.10 -16.73
N VAL A 360 -16.82 15.16 -15.40
CA VAL A 360 -17.72 16.04 -14.67
C VAL A 360 -17.00 17.35 -14.37
N LYS A 361 -17.22 18.36 -15.22
CA LYS A 361 -16.44 19.60 -15.30
C LYS A 361 -16.32 20.44 -14.02
N LYS A 362 -17.20 20.25 -13.02
CA LYS A 362 -17.10 20.97 -11.75
C LYS A 362 -15.87 20.53 -10.93
N PHE A 363 -15.42 19.29 -11.13
CA PHE A 363 -14.22 18.78 -10.48
C PHE A 363 -12.99 19.12 -11.32
N ALA A 364 -11.95 19.62 -10.66
CA ALA A 364 -10.66 19.81 -11.29
C ALA A 364 -10.05 18.47 -11.71
N LYS A 365 -9.25 18.51 -12.77
CA LYS A 365 -8.35 17.41 -13.14
C LYS A 365 -7.27 17.26 -12.05
N LEU A 366 -7.13 16.06 -11.49
CA LEU A 366 -6.25 15.80 -10.35
C LEU A 366 -4.94 15.18 -10.83
N SER A 367 -3.80 15.69 -10.35
CA SER A 367 -2.49 15.13 -10.72
C SER A 367 -2.17 13.91 -9.87
N GLY A 368 -1.86 12.79 -10.53
CA GLY A 368 -1.46 11.53 -9.90
C GLY A 368 -2.47 10.40 -10.07
N ILE A 369 -2.12 9.25 -9.52
CA ILE A 369 -2.88 8.00 -9.61
C ILE A 369 -3.14 7.47 -8.19
N GLY A 370 -4.35 6.97 -7.98
CA GLY A 370 -4.72 6.37 -6.71
C GLY A 370 -6.22 6.22 -6.62
N ASP A 371 -6.80 6.52 -5.47
CA ASP A 371 -8.19 6.23 -5.17
C ASP A 371 -8.96 7.49 -4.78
N ILE A 372 -10.23 7.53 -5.18
CA ILE A 372 -11.19 8.55 -4.78
C ILE A 372 -12.38 7.81 -4.21
N ILE A 373 -12.72 8.09 -2.95
CA ILE A 373 -13.89 7.52 -2.29
C ILE A 373 -14.83 8.62 -1.81
N ALA A 374 -16.13 8.35 -1.87
CA ALA A 374 -17.08 9.11 -1.09
C ALA A 374 -16.82 8.80 0.39
N TYR A 375 -16.75 9.86 1.20
CA TYR A 375 -16.45 9.77 2.62
C TYR A 375 -17.39 10.69 3.36
N ASN A 376 -18.49 10.13 3.88
CA ASN A 376 -19.64 10.88 4.37
C ASN A 376 -20.11 11.87 3.29
N ASP A 377 -19.92 13.17 3.49
CA ASP A 377 -20.35 14.22 2.58
C ASP A 377 -19.18 14.96 1.89
N VAL A 378 -17.98 14.37 1.90
CA VAL A 378 -16.80 14.86 1.19
C VAL A 378 -16.21 13.75 0.30
N PHE A 379 -15.33 14.11 -0.62
CA PHE A 379 -14.51 13.15 -1.35
C PHE A 379 -13.13 13.06 -0.71
N LYS A 380 -12.75 11.86 -0.27
CA LYS A 380 -11.39 11.54 0.21
C LYS A 380 -10.59 11.00 -0.96
N ILE A 381 -9.50 11.69 -1.28
CA ILE A 381 -8.69 11.47 -2.47
C ILE A 381 -7.28 11.12 -2.02
N SER A 382 -6.77 9.96 -2.43
CA SER A 382 -5.41 9.50 -2.15
C SER A 382 -4.68 9.24 -3.46
N LEU A 383 -3.82 10.16 -3.90
CA LEU A 383 -3.11 10.08 -5.19
C LEU A 383 -1.60 10.22 -4.99
N ASP A 384 -0.79 9.28 -5.47
CA ASP A 384 0.68 9.35 -5.44
C ASP A 384 1.31 9.65 -4.04
N ASP A 385 0.65 9.31 -2.92
CA ASP A 385 1.02 9.66 -1.52
C ASP A 385 0.48 11.02 -1.00
N GLU A 386 -0.33 11.73 -1.78
CA GLU A 386 -1.04 12.94 -1.37
C GLU A 386 -2.48 12.62 -0.95
N LEU A 387 -2.90 13.18 0.19
CA LEU A 387 -4.26 13.11 0.70
C LEU A 387 -4.96 14.44 0.48
N ILE A 388 -6.14 14.43 -0.16
CA ILE A 388 -6.95 15.62 -0.44
C ILE A 388 -8.39 15.34 -0.01
N TYR A 389 -9.04 16.33 0.58
CA TYR A 389 -10.48 16.34 0.83
C TYR A 389 -11.12 17.42 -0.06
N LEU A 390 -12.10 17.02 -0.88
CA LEU A 390 -12.91 17.94 -1.66
C LEU A 390 -14.35 17.96 -1.14
N SER A 391 -14.98 19.13 -1.19
CA SER A 391 -16.43 19.25 -1.00
C SER A 391 -17.18 18.60 -2.17
N ASN A 392 -18.48 18.40 -1.99
CA ASN A 392 -19.37 17.93 -3.07
C ASN A 392 -19.44 18.88 -4.27
N GLU A 393 -19.04 20.14 -4.10
CA GLU A 393 -18.93 21.13 -5.17
C GLU A 393 -17.55 21.15 -5.85
N GLY A 394 -16.61 20.33 -5.37
CA GLY A 394 -15.25 20.23 -5.93
C GLY A 394 -14.27 21.24 -5.34
N GLU A 395 -14.64 21.96 -4.28
CA GLU A 395 -13.74 22.89 -3.58
C GLU A 395 -12.79 22.10 -2.66
N THR A 396 -11.52 22.50 -2.59
CA THR A 396 -10.57 21.88 -1.67
C THR A 396 -10.86 22.31 -0.24
N ILE A 397 -11.22 21.33 0.61
CA ILE A 397 -11.38 21.51 2.05
C ILE A 397 -10.00 21.48 2.72
N TRP A 398 -9.19 20.51 2.31
CA TRP A 398 -7.86 20.30 2.87
C TRP A 398 -7.00 19.47 1.92
N ASN A 399 -5.69 19.73 1.90
CA ASN A 399 -4.71 18.92 1.19
C ASN A 399 -3.48 18.71 2.07
N SER A 400 -2.88 17.53 1.96
CA SER A 400 -1.63 17.23 2.65
C SER A 400 -0.51 18.09 2.10
N GLU A 401 0.20 18.79 2.99
CA GLU A 401 1.35 19.61 2.63
C GLU A 401 2.61 19.08 3.31
N TYR A 402 3.64 18.78 2.51
CA TYR A 402 4.96 18.51 3.05
C TYR A 402 5.72 19.82 3.25
N LYS A 403 6.14 20.07 4.49
CA LYS A 403 6.89 21.25 4.88
C LYS A 403 7.88 20.91 5.99
N TYR A 404 9.16 20.89 5.65
CA TYR A 404 10.24 20.79 6.62
C TYR A 404 10.66 22.20 7.04
N THR A 405 10.55 22.53 8.33
CA THR A 405 10.98 23.84 8.86
C THR A 405 12.43 23.75 9.35
N LEU A 406 13.29 24.57 8.76
CA LEU A 406 14.71 24.67 9.10
C LEU A 406 14.91 25.58 10.32
N THR A 407 16.03 25.40 11.01
CA THR A 407 16.36 26.18 12.22
C THR A 407 16.51 27.68 11.94
N ASN A 408 16.86 28.05 10.69
CA ASN A 408 16.96 29.44 10.26
C ASN A 408 15.61 30.07 9.84
N GLY A 409 14.50 29.34 9.94
CA GLY A 409 13.16 29.80 9.59
C GLY A 409 12.77 29.64 8.11
N ALA A 410 13.71 29.20 7.25
CA ALA A 410 13.38 28.78 5.89
C ALA A 410 12.72 27.38 5.90
N TYR A 411 12.19 26.99 4.75
CA TYR A 411 11.44 25.76 4.59
C TYR A 411 11.91 24.97 3.37
N ILE A 412 11.76 23.65 3.44
CA ILE A 412 11.80 22.78 2.27
C ILE A 412 10.40 22.23 2.04
N THR A 413 9.87 22.47 0.86
CA THR A 413 8.61 21.93 0.37
C THR A 413 8.86 20.86 -0.69
N LYS A 414 7.81 20.14 -1.07
CA LYS A 414 7.84 19.04 -2.04
C LYS A 414 7.12 19.45 -3.32
N GLU A 415 7.71 19.16 -4.47
CA GLU A 415 7.11 19.32 -5.80
C GLU A 415 7.04 17.97 -6.51
N LYS A 416 6.05 17.80 -7.40
CA LYS A 416 5.78 16.54 -8.11
C LYS A 416 6.17 16.61 -9.58
N TYR A 417 6.83 15.57 -10.07
CA TYR A 417 7.10 15.32 -11.49
C TYR A 417 6.61 13.92 -11.87
N ARG A 418 5.62 13.86 -12.76
CA ARG A 418 5.00 12.63 -13.26
C ARG A 418 4.74 12.74 -14.77
N PRO A 419 5.69 12.32 -15.62
CA PRO A 419 5.50 12.41 -17.07
C PRO A 419 4.63 11.28 -17.64
N ASN A 420 4.51 10.14 -16.93
CA ASN A 420 3.75 8.96 -17.34
C ASN A 420 3.42 8.04 -16.13
N ARG A 421 2.82 6.87 -16.38
CA ARG A 421 2.45 5.87 -15.34
C ARG A 421 3.66 5.33 -14.56
N TYR A 422 4.81 5.25 -15.20
CA TYR A 422 5.97 4.51 -14.73
C TYR A 422 7.01 5.40 -14.04
N GLU A 423 6.80 6.71 -13.97
CA GLU A 423 7.75 7.61 -13.33
C GLU A 423 7.05 8.56 -12.36
N LEU A 424 7.48 8.54 -11.10
CA LEU A 424 7.02 9.45 -10.05
C LEU A 424 8.20 9.98 -9.24
N THR A 425 8.50 11.26 -9.43
CA THR A 425 9.57 11.95 -8.69
C THR A 425 8.96 13.03 -7.82
N TYR A 426 9.22 12.92 -6.52
CA TYR A 426 9.07 14.03 -5.59
C TYR A 426 10.44 14.66 -5.35
N TYR A 427 10.54 15.97 -5.56
CA TYR A 427 11.79 16.71 -5.44
C TYR A 427 11.64 17.92 -4.51
N PRO A 428 12.72 18.31 -3.81
CA PRO A 428 12.68 19.40 -2.85
C PRO A 428 12.71 20.77 -3.52
N LYS A 429 12.02 21.72 -2.90
CA LYS A 429 12.07 23.15 -3.23
C LYS A 429 12.36 23.93 -1.97
N VAL A 430 13.33 24.84 -2.05
CA VAL A 430 13.67 25.73 -0.93
C VAL A 430 12.73 26.94 -0.99
N THR A 431 12.24 27.39 0.16
CA THR A 431 11.31 28.51 0.27
C THR A 431 11.56 29.29 1.56
N GLY A 432 11.43 30.63 1.53
CA GLY A 432 11.57 31.48 2.70
C GLY A 432 13.01 31.91 3.01
N LEU A 433 13.93 31.83 2.04
CA LEU A 433 15.23 32.51 2.17
C LEU A 433 15.06 34.02 1.96
N LEU A 434 15.89 34.83 2.63
CA LEU A 434 15.91 36.28 2.41
C LEU A 434 16.38 36.66 0.99
N ASP A 435 17.23 35.83 0.39
CA ASP A 435 17.74 36.01 -0.97
C ASP A 435 16.93 35.15 -1.97
N ASN A 436 15.91 35.76 -2.57
CA ASN A 436 15.01 35.11 -3.53
C ASN A 436 15.73 34.62 -4.80
N VAL A 437 16.84 35.24 -5.19
CA VAL A 437 17.63 34.82 -6.36
C VAL A 437 18.34 33.52 -6.03
N ARG A 438 18.99 33.46 -4.86
CA ARG A 438 19.66 32.24 -4.38
C ARG A 438 18.67 31.10 -4.17
N GLU A 439 17.51 31.39 -3.58
CA GLU A 439 16.42 30.42 -3.42
C GLU A 439 16.03 29.78 -4.77
N SER A 440 15.81 30.62 -5.78
CA SER A 440 15.45 30.17 -7.13
C SER A 440 16.56 29.34 -7.77
N GLN A 441 17.82 29.73 -7.58
CA GLN A 441 18.98 28.99 -8.09
C GLN A 441 19.11 27.61 -7.45
N ILE A 442 19.02 27.52 -6.12
CA ILE A 442 19.10 26.25 -5.38
C ILE A 442 17.93 25.34 -5.79
N SER A 443 16.72 25.86 -5.82
CA SER A 443 15.52 25.09 -6.20
C SER A 443 15.60 24.59 -7.65
N LYS A 444 16.11 25.40 -8.58
CA LYS A 444 16.36 24.97 -9.97
C LYS A 444 17.42 23.86 -10.05
N LYS A 445 18.50 23.99 -9.27
CA LYS A 445 19.57 22.98 -9.21
C LYS A 445 19.04 21.64 -8.68
N LEU A 446 18.26 21.68 -7.60
CA LEU A 446 17.61 20.49 -7.03
C LEU A 446 16.62 19.84 -8.00
N LYS A 447 15.78 20.63 -8.68
CA LYS A 447 14.89 20.12 -9.73
C LYS A 447 15.67 19.37 -10.82
N ASN A 448 16.76 19.95 -11.31
CA ASN A 448 17.58 19.31 -12.34
C ASN A 448 18.20 17.98 -11.83
N ILE A 449 18.73 17.95 -10.61
CA ILE A 449 19.32 16.74 -10.01
C ILE A 449 18.30 15.58 -9.92
N PHE A 450 17.06 15.89 -9.55
CA PHE A 450 16.02 14.88 -9.32
C PHE A 450 15.33 14.45 -10.62
N VAL A 451 15.01 15.40 -11.51
CA VAL A 451 14.24 15.16 -12.74
C VAL A 451 15.13 14.72 -13.91
N ILE A 452 16.37 15.19 -13.99
CA ILE A 452 17.30 14.88 -15.08
C ILE A 452 18.33 13.87 -14.56
N SER A 453 18.04 12.57 -14.70
CA SER A 453 19.07 11.53 -14.49
C SER A 453 18.76 10.20 -15.20
N LYS A 454 18.16 10.26 -16.40
CA LYS A 454 18.19 9.13 -17.35
C LYS A 454 19.50 9.15 -18.17
N GLU A 455 20.64 9.40 -17.52
CA GLU A 455 21.94 9.13 -18.16
C GLU A 455 22.33 7.69 -17.82
N GLY A 456 22.12 6.77 -18.78
CA GLY A 456 22.62 5.40 -18.67
C GLY A 456 21.68 4.27 -19.06
N HIS A 457 20.40 4.53 -19.33
CA HIS A 457 19.47 3.50 -19.81
C HIS A 457 19.31 3.64 -21.33
N ASP A 458 19.92 2.71 -22.05
CA ASP A 458 19.89 2.65 -23.51
C ASP A 458 18.43 2.48 -23.97
N ASN A 459 17.94 3.39 -24.82
CA ASN A 459 16.57 3.34 -25.38
C ASN A 459 16.40 2.25 -26.45
N ASN A 460 17.30 1.26 -26.47
CA ASN A 460 17.32 0.23 -27.49
C ASN A 460 16.55 -0.99 -27.01
N GLU A 461 15.34 -1.11 -27.55
CA GLU A 461 14.60 -2.35 -27.81
C GLU A 461 14.77 -3.47 -26.78
N ILE A 462 13.86 -3.51 -25.79
CA ILE A 462 12.96 -4.65 -25.49
C ILE A 462 11.85 -4.12 -24.55
N ASP A 463 10.61 -4.56 -24.82
CA ASP A 463 9.32 -4.27 -24.15
C ASP A 463 9.26 -4.55 -22.62
N TYR A 464 10.10 -3.92 -21.80
CA TYR A 464 9.94 -3.92 -20.34
C TYR A 464 9.65 -2.51 -19.82
N TYR A 465 8.46 -2.33 -19.27
CA TYR A 465 8.12 -1.12 -18.53
C TYR A 465 9.00 -1.02 -17.27
N GLU A 466 9.70 0.10 -17.11
CA GLU A 466 10.54 0.39 -15.96
C GLU A 466 9.81 1.36 -15.02
N LEU A 467 9.46 0.92 -13.81
CA LEU A 467 8.93 1.80 -12.77
C LEU A 467 10.10 2.51 -12.07
N ILE A 468 10.08 3.83 -12.05
CA ILE A 468 11.04 4.69 -11.37
C ILE A 468 10.29 5.55 -10.35
N GLU A 469 10.68 5.44 -9.09
CA GLU A 469 10.17 6.28 -8.02
C GLU A 469 11.33 6.98 -7.30
N LYS A 470 11.21 8.30 -7.13
CA LYS A 470 12.16 9.10 -6.37
C LYS A 470 11.44 9.86 -5.27
N ARG A 471 12.02 9.85 -4.08
CA ARG A 471 11.58 10.55 -2.88
C ARG A 471 12.78 11.24 -2.25
N PHE A 472 12.54 12.10 -1.27
CA PHE A 472 13.63 12.69 -0.49
C PHE A 472 13.27 12.80 0.99
N GLU A 473 14.33 12.92 1.79
CA GLU A 473 14.31 13.26 3.21
C GLU A 473 15.23 14.46 3.45
N VAL A 474 15.02 15.16 4.56
CA VAL A 474 15.85 16.31 4.93
C VAL A 474 16.57 16.04 6.24
N ASN A 475 17.89 16.11 6.22
CA ASN A 475 18.72 16.09 7.41
C ASN A 475 19.35 17.47 7.66
N GLU A 476 18.99 18.11 8.76
CA GLU A 476 19.65 19.33 9.26
C GLU A 476 20.65 18.98 10.36
N PHE A 477 21.92 19.28 10.15
CA PHE A 477 22.97 19.14 11.17
C PHE A 477 23.74 20.46 11.33
N LYS A 478 23.47 21.15 12.44
CA LYS A 478 23.91 22.53 12.67
C LYS A 478 23.48 23.44 11.52
N LYS A 479 24.40 24.01 10.74
CA LYS A 479 24.09 24.86 9.58
C LYS A 479 24.06 24.11 8.25
N LEU A 480 24.47 22.83 8.24
CA LEU A 480 24.51 22.01 7.04
C LEU A 480 23.14 21.37 6.81
N ILE A 481 22.59 21.56 5.62
CA ILE A 481 21.37 20.90 5.18
C ILE A 481 21.74 19.82 4.19
N THR A 482 21.30 18.59 4.40
CA THR A 482 21.51 17.48 3.47
C THR A 482 20.17 17.02 2.95
N ILE A 483 19.97 17.14 1.64
CA ILE A 483 18.88 16.45 0.95
C ILE A 483 19.33 15.02 0.68
N ILE A 484 18.57 14.04 1.17
CA ILE A 484 18.80 12.63 0.91
C ILE A 484 17.78 12.19 -0.13
N GLU A 485 18.23 11.79 -1.33
CA GLU A 485 17.35 11.18 -2.32
C GLU A 485 17.29 9.67 -2.07
N ASN A 486 16.07 9.15 -2.00
CA ASN A 486 15.77 7.73 -1.99
C ASN A 486 15.12 7.37 -3.33
N GLY A 487 15.77 6.52 -4.11
CA GLY A 487 15.27 6.07 -5.40
C GLY A 487 14.96 4.59 -5.43
N TYR A 488 13.98 4.22 -6.24
CA TYR A 488 13.57 2.85 -6.49
C TYR A 488 13.32 2.65 -7.99
N TYR A 489 13.86 1.54 -8.50
CA TYR A 489 13.72 1.11 -9.88
C TYR A 489 13.14 -0.30 -9.86
N TYR A 490 12.16 -0.58 -10.70
CA TYR A 490 11.63 -1.92 -10.89
C TYR A 490 11.37 -2.18 -12.37
N GLY A 491 12.17 -3.06 -12.96
CA GLY A 491 11.83 -3.68 -14.23
C GLY A 491 10.62 -4.59 -14.02
N ILE A 492 9.47 -4.23 -14.60
CA ILE A 492 8.22 -4.93 -14.35
C ILE A 492 8.33 -6.40 -14.79
N GLY A 493 7.99 -7.31 -13.88
CA GLY A 493 8.18 -8.76 -14.06
C GLY A 493 9.51 -9.30 -13.48
N GLY A 494 10.39 -8.42 -13.01
CA GLY A 494 11.60 -8.80 -12.28
C GLY A 494 11.29 -9.38 -10.89
N ALA A 495 12.23 -10.14 -10.34
CA ALA A 495 12.08 -10.76 -9.01
C ALA A 495 11.99 -9.73 -7.86
N HIS A 496 12.67 -8.59 -8.00
CA HIS A 496 12.62 -7.46 -7.07
C HIS A 496 13.07 -6.18 -7.77
N GLY A 497 12.77 -5.02 -7.18
CA GLY A 497 13.36 -3.75 -7.63
C GLY A 497 14.70 -3.45 -6.97
N ILE A 498 15.38 -2.43 -7.47
CA ILE A 498 16.68 -1.95 -6.99
C ILE A 498 16.47 -0.58 -6.35
N ARG A 499 16.91 -0.44 -5.11
CA ARG A 499 16.94 0.85 -4.42
C ARG A 499 18.32 1.47 -4.55
N TRP A 500 18.37 2.80 -4.68
CA TRP A 500 19.60 3.57 -4.56
C TRP A 500 19.39 4.77 -3.63
N ILE A 501 20.49 5.31 -3.12
CA ILE A 501 20.49 6.49 -2.25
C ILE A 501 21.55 7.48 -2.70
N ARG A 502 21.23 8.77 -2.67
CA ARG A 502 22.20 9.87 -2.89
C ARG A 502 22.04 10.92 -1.79
N SER A 503 23.13 11.61 -1.45
CA SER A 503 23.14 12.71 -0.49
C SER A 503 23.64 13.99 -1.16
N PHE A 504 22.97 15.11 -0.88
CA PHE A 504 23.37 16.43 -1.36
C PHE A 504 23.53 17.40 -0.17
N PRO A 505 24.66 17.33 0.57
CA PRO A 505 24.97 18.28 1.63
C PRO A 505 25.21 19.67 1.06
N MET A 506 24.58 20.69 1.63
CA MET A 506 24.57 22.02 1.06
C MET A 506 24.53 23.15 2.08
N ASN A 507 25.11 24.27 1.68
CA ASN A 507 24.98 25.54 2.37
C ASN A 507 23.91 26.38 1.68
N LEU A 508 22.81 26.67 2.37
CA LEU A 508 21.73 27.49 1.80
C LEU A 508 22.10 28.97 1.69
N GLU A 509 23.08 29.46 2.45
CA GLU A 509 23.56 30.84 2.37
C GLU A 509 24.39 31.12 1.12
N THR A 510 25.12 30.11 0.62
CA THR A 510 25.98 30.23 -0.57
C THR A 510 25.41 29.51 -1.79
N GLY A 511 24.55 28.52 -1.60
CA GLY A 511 24.04 27.63 -2.65
C GLY A 511 25.02 26.52 -3.06
N THR A 512 26.14 26.38 -2.34
CA THR A 512 27.13 25.34 -2.56
C THR A 512 26.56 23.97 -2.18
N ILE A 513 26.78 22.98 -3.05
CA ILE A 513 26.53 21.56 -2.75
C ILE A 513 27.91 20.90 -2.69
N TYR A 514 28.18 20.20 -1.59
CA TYR A 514 29.49 19.62 -1.31
C TYR A 514 29.55 18.14 -1.70
N THR A 515 30.72 17.75 -2.17
CA THR A 515 31.15 16.36 -2.36
C THR A 515 32.04 15.95 -1.18
N LEU A 516 32.29 14.64 -1.03
CA LEU A 516 33.01 14.10 0.12
C LEU A 516 34.44 14.67 0.25
N ASP A 517 35.12 14.96 -0.86
CA ASP A 517 36.46 15.56 -0.87
C ASP A 517 36.49 16.97 -0.24
N SER A 518 35.37 17.70 -0.25
CA SER A 518 35.28 19.04 0.35
C SER A 518 35.53 19.05 1.86
N LEU A 519 35.44 17.90 2.52
CA LEU A 519 35.69 17.74 3.96
C LEU A 519 37.20 17.65 4.29
N PHE A 520 38.03 17.25 3.33
CA PHE A 520 39.41 16.84 3.57
C PHE A 520 40.43 17.81 2.98
N LYS A 521 41.66 17.77 3.51
CA LYS A 521 42.78 18.53 2.96
C LYS A 521 43.14 18.00 1.57
N SER A 522 43.32 18.88 0.59
CA SER A 522 43.51 18.53 -0.83
C SER A 522 44.77 17.72 -1.13
N ASN A 523 45.77 17.76 -0.25
CA ASN A 523 47.03 17.03 -0.39
C ASN A 523 47.03 15.63 0.28
N ILE A 524 45.88 15.17 0.78
CA ILE A 524 45.74 13.89 1.48
C ILE A 524 44.86 12.94 0.68
N ASN A 525 45.32 11.70 0.51
CA ASN A 525 44.49 10.62 -0.04
C ASN A 525 43.51 10.11 1.04
N TYR A 526 42.46 10.89 1.27
CA TYR A 526 41.43 10.57 2.26
C TYR A 526 40.70 9.26 1.94
N LYS A 527 40.47 8.96 0.66
CA LYS A 527 39.79 7.72 0.23
C LYS A 527 40.51 6.50 0.77
N ALA A 528 41.81 6.35 0.50
CA ALA A 528 42.58 5.20 0.97
C ALA A 528 42.54 5.04 2.51
N ARG A 529 42.51 6.15 3.25
CA ARG A 529 42.37 6.14 4.72
C ARG A 529 41.00 5.61 5.15
N LEU A 530 39.93 6.14 4.57
CA LEU A 530 38.55 5.73 4.88
C LEU A 530 38.28 4.28 4.44
N GLU A 531 38.67 3.89 3.23
CA GLU A 531 38.53 2.52 2.71
C GLU A 531 39.15 1.49 3.66
N LYS A 532 40.35 1.79 4.19
CA LYS A 532 41.02 0.93 5.19
C LYS A 532 40.22 0.82 6.49
N MET A 533 39.65 1.92 6.97
CA MET A 533 38.85 1.94 8.20
C MET A 533 37.54 1.17 8.03
N ILE A 534 36.86 1.35 6.89
CA ILE A 534 35.62 0.65 6.53
C ILE A 534 35.89 -0.84 6.38
N LYS A 535 36.96 -1.24 5.67
CA LYS A 535 37.35 -2.65 5.52
C LYS A 535 37.58 -3.33 6.88
N ARG A 536 38.20 -2.62 7.84
CA ARG A 536 38.34 -3.12 9.22
C ARG A 536 36.97 -3.34 9.87
N GLN A 537 36.04 -2.39 9.75
CA GLN A 537 34.68 -2.54 10.29
C GLN A 537 33.94 -3.72 9.64
N MET A 538 34.04 -3.87 8.32
CA MET A 538 33.45 -5.00 7.57
C MET A 538 33.99 -6.33 8.07
N GLN A 539 35.31 -6.46 8.22
CA GLN A 539 35.95 -7.69 8.70
C GLN A 539 35.50 -8.04 10.13
N GLU A 540 35.38 -7.06 11.03
CA GLU A 540 34.88 -7.31 12.38
C GLU A 540 33.41 -7.77 12.38
N GLN A 541 32.57 -7.21 11.52
CA GLN A 541 31.17 -7.65 11.40
C GLN A 541 31.06 -9.04 10.75
N ASN A 542 31.87 -9.33 9.73
CA ASN A 542 31.89 -10.63 9.05
C ASN A 542 32.33 -11.78 9.95
N LYS A 543 33.19 -11.55 10.96
CA LYS A 543 33.55 -12.59 11.94
C LYS A 543 32.35 -13.18 12.66
N LYS A 544 31.26 -12.42 12.76
CA LYS A 544 30.05 -12.83 13.48
C LYS A 544 28.98 -13.33 12.53
N ASP A 545 28.69 -12.56 11.48
CA ASP A 545 27.45 -12.72 10.73
C ASP A 545 27.68 -13.05 9.23
N HIS A 546 28.93 -13.09 8.73
CA HIS A 546 29.28 -13.36 7.32
C HIS A 546 28.41 -12.59 6.30
N ILE A 547 28.22 -11.29 6.53
CA ILE A 547 27.24 -10.44 5.83
C ILE A 547 27.77 -9.79 4.54
N TYR A 548 29.07 -9.54 4.41
CA TYR A 548 29.71 -8.94 3.24
C TYR A 548 30.40 -9.98 2.36
N PHE A 549 30.58 -9.69 1.07
CA PHE A 549 31.32 -10.59 0.18
C PHE A 549 32.79 -10.70 0.61
N ASP A 550 33.32 -11.93 0.65
CA ASP A 550 34.66 -12.22 1.19
C ASP A 550 35.78 -11.46 0.46
N ASP A 551 35.62 -11.23 -0.84
CA ASP A 551 36.59 -10.53 -1.69
C ASP A 551 36.23 -9.04 -1.94
N SER A 552 35.25 -8.49 -1.23
CA SER A 552 34.84 -7.09 -1.44
C SER A 552 35.88 -6.09 -0.92
N GLU A 553 36.18 -5.09 -1.76
CA GLU A 553 36.93 -3.89 -1.36
C GLU A 553 35.95 -2.70 -1.33
N PRO A 554 35.81 -2.00 -0.19
CA PRO A 554 34.86 -0.89 -0.06
C PRO A 554 35.38 0.37 -0.75
N LYS A 555 35.35 0.39 -2.09
CA LYS A 555 35.90 1.49 -2.89
C LYS A 555 35.02 2.75 -2.79
N ILE A 556 35.64 3.88 -2.44
CA ILE A 556 34.92 5.14 -2.30
C ILE A 556 34.83 5.86 -3.65
N SER A 557 33.61 6.06 -4.14
CA SER A 557 33.35 6.80 -5.38
C SER A 557 33.49 8.31 -5.20
N ASP A 558 33.53 9.07 -6.30
CA ASP A 558 33.52 10.55 -6.24
C ASP A 558 32.13 11.10 -5.83
N GLU A 559 31.08 10.32 -6.07
CA GLU A 559 29.69 10.63 -5.72
C GLU A 559 29.23 9.86 -4.48
N GLN A 560 30.18 9.45 -3.63
CA GLN A 560 29.89 8.61 -2.46
C GLN A 560 28.82 9.26 -1.58
N PHE A 561 27.80 8.50 -1.21
CA PHE A 561 26.87 8.94 -0.18
C PHE A 561 27.63 9.22 1.11
N PHE A 562 27.45 10.41 1.67
CA PHE A 562 27.93 10.73 3.00
C PHE A 562 26.97 11.60 3.79
N LEU A 563 26.96 11.39 5.10
CA LEU A 563 26.17 12.18 6.03
C LEU A 563 27.03 12.60 7.23
N LEU A 564 27.01 13.89 7.56
CA LEU A 564 27.68 14.41 8.74
C LEU A 564 26.68 14.43 9.90
N THR A 565 27.05 13.76 10.99
CA THR A 565 26.21 13.59 12.17
C THR A 565 26.99 13.92 13.43
N LYS A 566 26.30 14.02 14.56
CA LYS A 566 26.96 14.17 15.87
C LYS A 566 27.95 13.03 16.19
N LYS A 567 27.73 11.82 15.63
CA LYS A 567 28.59 10.65 15.89
C LYS A 567 29.85 10.64 15.02
N GLY A 568 29.84 11.30 13.87
CA GLY A 568 30.92 11.26 12.90
C GLY A 568 30.45 11.38 11.46
N LEU A 569 31.37 11.08 10.54
CA LEU A 569 31.11 10.92 9.11
C LEU A 569 30.52 9.54 8.84
N GLU A 570 29.28 9.51 8.36
CA GLU A 570 28.63 8.30 7.89
C GLU A 570 28.86 8.12 6.39
N ILE A 571 29.33 6.95 5.98
CA ILE A 571 29.49 6.55 4.58
C ILE A 571 28.54 5.39 4.31
N ARG A 572 27.74 5.47 3.24
CA ARG A 572 26.85 4.37 2.81
C ARG A 572 27.22 3.86 1.44
N PHE A 573 27.07 2.56 1.25
CA PHE A 573 27.24 1.87 -0.03
C PHE A 573 25.87 1.49 -0.61
N GLN A 574 25.77 1.47 -1.94
CA GLN A 574 24.56 1.05 -2.63
C GLN A 574 24.27 -0.43 -2.36
N ALA A 575 23.02 -0.84 -2.63
CA ALA A 575 22.67 -2.26 -2.62
C ALA A 575 23.55 -3.03 -3.62
N TYR A 576 23.93 -4.26 -3.27
CA TYR A 576 24.86 -5.13 -4.02
C TYR A 576 26.33 -4.66 -4.11
N GLU A 577 26.69 -3.46 -3.65
CA GLU A 577 28.03 -2.92 -3.89
C GLU A 577 29.13 -3.68 -3.14
N ILE A 578 28.87 -4.04 -1.88
CA ILE A 578 29.84 -4.74 -1.01
C ILE A 578 29.27 -5.98 -0.30
N GLY A 579 27.99 -6.29 -0.54
CA GLY A 579 27.30 -7.43 0.06
C GLY A 579 25.97 -7.72 -0.64
N PRO A 580 25.29 -8.83 -0.30
CA PRO A 580 24.04 -9.23 -0.94
C PRO A 580 22.90 -8.26 -0.61
N TYR A 581 21.89 -8.15 -1.47
CA TYR A 581 20.75 -7.23 -1.28
C TYR A 581 20.04 -7.32 0.07
N ALA A 582 20.03 -8.50 0.69
CA ALA A 582 19.37 -8.75 1.97
C ALA A 582 19.88 -7.87 3.13
N ILE A 583 21.12 -7.36 3.05
CA ILE A 583 21.67 -6.46 4.08
C ILE A 583 21.31 -4.99 3.83
N GLY A 584 20.59 -4.70 2.74
CA GLY A 584 20.18 -3.35 2.35
C GLY A 584 21.34 -2.51 1.82
N MET A 585 21.44 -1.28 2.31
CA MET A 585 22.51 -0.32 1.99
C MET A 585 23.44 -0.21 3.20
N PRO A 586 24.61 -0.88 3.18
CA PRO A 586 25.54 -0.86 4.30
C PRO A 586 25.98 0.55 4.67
N SER A 587 26.03 0.83 5.98
CA SER A 587 26.46 2.12 6.52
C SER A 587 27.60 1.95 7.51
N PHE A 588 28.60 2.83 7.43
CA PHE A 588 29.76 2.85 8.31
C PHE A 588 29.94 4.25 8.89
N THR A 589 29.98 4.34 10.22
CA THR A 589 30.26 5.59 10.91
C THR A 589 31.76 5.68 11.22
N ILE A 590 32.37 6.78 10.82
CA ILE A 590 33.77 7.13 11.07
C ILE A 590 33.80 8.28 12.10
N PRO A 591 34.20 8.01 13.35
CA PRO A 591 34.27 9.05 14.37
C PRO A 591 35.23 10.18 13.97
N TYR A 592 34.85 11.44 14.17
CA TYR A 592 35.70 12.59 13.80
C TYR A 592 37.08 12.53 14.42
N LYS A 593 37.19 12.05 15.67
CA LYS A 593 38.47 11.89 16.37
C LYS A 593 39.47 10.97 15.65
N GLU A 594 39.01 10.03 14.82
CA GLU A 594 39.90 9.13 14.08
C GLU A 594 40.42 9.71 12.75
N ILE A 595 39.85 10.86 12.33
CA ILE A 595 40.14 11.53 11.05
C ILE A 595 40.37 13.04 11.18
N GLU A 596 40.48 13.58 12.41
CA GLU A 596 40.64 15.03 12.65
C GLU A 596 41.92 15.61 12.00
N ASP A 597 42.97 14.79 11.89
CA ASP A 597 44.24 15.17 11.30
C ASP A 597 44.15 15.39 9.78
N ILE A 598 43.18 14.76 9.12
CA ILE A 598 42.98 14.85 7.67
C ILE A 598 41.86 15.80 7.26
N ILE A 599 41.00 16.19 8.19
CA ILE A 599 39.89 17.14 7.96
C ILE A 599 40.44 18.54 7.67
N ASN A 600 39.84 19.20 6.69
CA ASN A 600 40.11 20.61 6.41
C ASN A 600 39.26 21.50 7.34
N ILE A 601 39.77 21.76 8.54
CA ILE A 601 39.06 22.55 9.56
C ILE A 601 38.80 24.02 9.16
N GLU A 602 39.58 24.55 8.22
CA GLU A 602 39.37 25.89 7.65
C GLU A 602 38.35 25.88 6.49
N GLY A 603 38.01 24.69 6.00
CA GLY A 603 37.07 24.46 4.91
C GLY A 603 35.66 24.98 5.23
N GLU A 604 34.93 25.38 4.19
CA GLU A 604 33.55 25.87 4.36
C GLU A 604 32.64 24.78 4.96
N LEU A 605 32.73 23.55 4.46
CA LEU A 605 31.92 22.42 4.93
C LEU A 605 32.13 22.14 6.44
N TRP A 606 33.38 22.14 6.92
CA TRP A 606 33.66 21.91 8.34
C TRP A 606 33.08 23.03 9.21
N ARG A 607 33.23 24.29 8.81
CA ARG A 607 32.70 25.45 9.55
C ARG A 607 31.18 25.48 9.68
N LEU A 608 30.44 24.75 8.82
CA LEU A 608 28.98 24.60 8.96
C LEU A 608 28.59 23.66 10.11
N ILE A 609 29.50 22.75 10.48
CA ILE A 609 29.26 21.69 11.47
C ILE A 609 30.17 21.78 12.71
N ASP A 610 31.09 22.75 12.77
CA ASP A 610 31.97 23.03 13.92
C ASP A 610 31.27 23.80 15.05
#